data_AF-A0A4Q9R3P6-F1
#
_entry.id   AF-A0A4Q9R3P6-F1
#
_cell.length_a   1.000
_cell.length_b   1.000
_cell.length_c   1.000
_cell.angle_alpha   90.00
_cell.angle_beta   90.00
_cell.angle_gamma   90.00
#
_symmetry.space_group_name_H-M   'P 1'
#
loop_
_entity.id
_entity.type
_entity.pdbx_description
1 polymer ?
#
loop_
_entity_poly.entity_id
_entity_poly.type
_entity_poly.pdbx_seq_one_letter_code
_entity_poly.pdbx_strand_id
1 'polypeptide(L)'
;MNARRLLPLLLLLPLAARADTLQIPIGAQGAGHDLLPQHGQSKRSVLERFGLADEEHPAVGKPPITRWDYREFSVYFEYDHVLDSVRHHQPRTATPSKEQP
;
A
#
# COMPACT_ATOMS: atom_id res chain seq x y z
N MET A 1 -45.57 -10.90 64.11
CA MET A 1 -46.21 -10.26 62.93
C MET A 1 -45.12 -9.58 62.14
N ASN A 2 -44.62 -10.26 61.11
CA ASN A 2 -43.37 -9.91 60.44
C ASN A 2 -43.69 -9.04 59.24
N ALA A 3 -43.48 -7.73 59.37
CA ALA A 3 -43.71 -6.77 58.31
C ALA A 3 -42.63 -6.90 57.21
N ARG A 4 -43.09 -7.33 56.03
CA ARG A 4 -42.86 -6.66 54.75
C ARG A 4 -41.38 -6.57 54.28
N ARG A 5 -40.80 -7.70 53.87
CA ARG A 5 -39.70 -7.69 52.89
C ARG A 5 -40.27 -7.57 51.48
N LEU A 6 -40.56 -6.34 51.04
CA LEU A 6 -40.86 -6.03 49.63
C LEU A 6 -39.63 -5.32 49.02
N LEU A 7 -38.61 -6.10 48.66
CA LEU A 7 -37.63 -5.71 47.65
C LEU A 7 -36.88 -6.98 47.21
N PRO A 8 -37.35 -7.65 46.15
CA PRO A 8 -36.56 -7.57 44.93
C PRO A 8 -37.47 -7.62 43.69
N LEU A 9 -37.76 -6.48 43.07
CA LEU A 9 -38.34 -6.46 41.72
C LEU A 9 -37.74 -5.36 40.85
N LEU A 10 -36.47 -5.03 41.09
CA LEU A 10 -35.79 -3.92 40.40
C LEU A 10 -34.54 -4.40 39.66
N LEU A 11 -34.54 -5.64 39.15
CA LEU A 11 -33.33 -6.28 38.63
C LEU A 11 -33.55 -7.14 37.38
N LEU A 12 -34.47 -6.74 36.50
CA LEU A 12 -34.71 -7.43 35.21
C LEU A 12 -34.99 -6.46 34.05
N LEU A 13 -34.40 -5.26 34.05
CA LEU A 13 -34.32 -4.48 32.80
C LEU A 13 -33.13 -5.01 31.97
N PRO A 14 -33.35 -5.61 30.79
CA PRO A 14 -32.27 -5.92 29.88
C PRO A 14 -31.75 -4.59 29.30
N LEU A 15 -30.50 -4.25 29.65
CA LEU A 15 -29.81 -3.15 29.00
C LEU A 15 -29.46 -3.60 27.58
N ALA A 16 -30.17 -3.08 26.58
CA ALA A 16 -29.89 -3.39 25.19
C ALA A 16 -28.50 -2.83 24.82
N ALA A 17 -27.48 -3.66 24.92
CA ALA A 17 -26.14 -3.33 24.46
C ALA A 17 -26.17 -3.24 22.93
N ARG A 18 -25.87 -2.06 22.39
CA ARG A 18 -25.64 -1.89 20.96
C ARG A 18 -24.14 -1.96 20.72
N ALA A 19 -23.73 -2.94 19.92
CA ALA A 19 -22.35 -3.05 19.47
C ALA A 19 -22.28 -2.48 18.05
N ASP A 20 -21.53 -1.39 17.88
CA ASP A 20 -21.21 -0.87 16.57
C ASP A 20 -20.13 -1.74 15.93
N THR A 21 -20.39 -2.19 14.70
CA THR A 21 -19.40 -2.90 13.90
C THR A 21 -18.65 -1.88 13.06
N LEU A 22 -17.47 -1.48 13.53
CA LEU A 22 -16.56 -0.67 12.74
C LEU A 22 -15.87 -1.56 11.70
N GLN A 23 -16.30 -1.45 10.43
CA GLN A 23 -15.58 -2.07 9.33
C GLN A 23 -14.34 -1.23 9.03
N ILE A 24 -13.16 -1.79 9.33
CA ILE A 24 -11.89 -1.20 8.94
C ILE A 24 -11.58 -1.75 7.54
N PRO A 25 -11.57 -0.91 6.48
CA PRO A 25 -11.23 -1.38 5.15
C PRO A 25 -9.77 -1.83 5.13
N ILE A 26 -9.57 -3.14 5.00
CA ILE A 26 -8.28 -3.73 4.66
C ILE A 26 -7.97 -3.38 3.21
N GLY A 27 -7.11 -2.38 3.01
CA GLY A 27 -6.71 -1.92 1.67
C GLY A 27 -6.48 -0.42 1.51
N ALA A 28 -6.78 0.39 2.54
CA ALA A 28 -6.50 1.84 2.52
C ALA A 28 -5.51 2.24 3.62
N GLN A 29 -4.42 1.48 3.77
CA GLN A 29 -3.29 1.89 4.60
C GLN A 29 -2.30 2.65 3.73
N GLY A 30 -2.32 3.97 3.85
CA GLY A 30 -1.30 4.85 3.30
C GLY A 30 -1.61 5.41 1.93
N ALA A 31 -2.29 6.56 1.91
CA ALA A 31 -1.85 7.63 1.01
C ALA A 31 -0.53 8.21 1.55
N GLY A 32 0.46 7.35 1.78
CA GLY A 32 1.85 7.78 1.80
C GLY A 32 2.22 8.02 0.35
N HIS A 33 2.94 9.10 0.07
CA HIS A 33 3.64 9.21 -1.20
C HIS A 33 4.70 8.10 -1.26
N ASP A 34 4.28 6.87 -1.54
CA ASP A 34 5.20 5.83 -1.95
C ASP A 34 5.78 6.28 -3.27
N LEU A 35 7.08 6.59 -3.22
CA LEU A 35 7.83 7.09 -4.36
C LEU A 35 7.91 6.06 -5.51
N LEU A 36 7.52 4.81 -5.28
CA LEU A 36 7.51 3.73 -6.27
C LEU A 36 6.24 2.87 -6.16
N PRO A 37 5.80 2.25 -7.26
CA PRO A 37 4.78 1.20 -7.23
C PRO A 37 5.18 0.04 -6.32
N GLN A 38 4.24 -0.44 -5.51
CA GLN A 38 4.46 -1.61 -4.66
C GLN A 38 4.17 -2.91 -5.40
N HIS A 39 4.83 -3.99 -4.99
CA HIS A 39 4.58 -5.35 -5.47
C HIS A 39 3.08 -5.69 -5.42
N GLY A 40 2.57 -6.29 -6.50
CA GLY A 40 1.17 -6.70 -6.64
C GLY A 40 0.20 -5.59 -7.07
N GLN A 41 0.62 -4.32 -7.18
CA GLN A 41 -0.24 -3.29 -7.77
C GLN A 41 -0.54 -3.61 -9.24
N SER A 42 -1.74 -3.27 -9.71
CA SER A 42 -2.10 -3.49 -11.12
C SER A 42 -1.45 -2.44 -12.02
N LYS A 43 -1.18 -2.78 -13.29
CA LYS A 43 -0.76 -1.82 -14.33
C LYS A 43 -1.66 -0.58 -14.36
N ARG A 44 -2.98 -0.77 -14.25
CA ARG A 44 -3.95 0.34 -14.19
C ARG A 44 -3.73 1.25 -12.98
N SER A 45 -3.52 0.68 -11.79
CA SER A 45 -3.22 1.46 -10.58
C SER A 45 -1.90 2.23 -10.70
N VAL A 46 -0.89 1.65 -11.36
CA VAL A 46 0.38 2.34 -11.63
C VAL A 46 0.15 3.51 -12.58
N LEU A 47 -0.57 3.28 -13.68
CA LEU A 47 -0.90 4.32 -14.66
C LEU A 47 -1.70 5.47 -14.03
N GLU A 48 -2.68 5.17 -13.18
CA GLU A 48 -3.49 6.18 -12.49
C GLU A 48 -2.68 7.03 -11.50
N ARG A 49 -1.65 6.45 -10.86
CA ARG A 49 -0.85 7.12 -9.83
C ARG A 49 0.38 7.84 -10.40
N PHE A 50 1.06 7.24 -11.37
CA PHE A 50 2.35 7.70 -11.89
C PHE A 50 2.27 8.27 -13.30
N GLY A 51 1.14 8.09 -14.01
CA GLY A 51 0.99 8.49 -15.40
C GLY A 51 1.61 7.50 -16.37
N LEU A 52 1.75 7.93 -17.63
CA LEU A 52 2.37 7.13 -18.68
C LEU A 52 3.87 6.98 -18.42
N ALA A 53 4.42 5.82 -18.75
CA ALA A 53 5.86 5.59 -18.76
C ALA A 53 6.54 6.40 -19.87
N ASP A 54 7.81 6.75 -19.68
CA ASP A 54 8.63 7.36 -20.72
C ASP A 54 8.94 6.33 -21.83
N GLU A 55 9.14 5.06 -21.46
CA GLU A 55 9.35 3.95 -22.39
C GLU A 55 8.68 2.65 -21.89
N GLU A 56 7.99 1.95 -22.79
CA GLU A 56 7.41 0.63 -22.53
C GLU A 56 8.14 -0.44 -23.33
N HIS A 57 8.77 -1.38 -22.62
CA HIS A 57 9.45 -2.52 -23.22
C HIS A 57 8.48 -3.70 -23.39
N PRO A 58 8.52 -4.41 -24.54
CA PRO A 58 7.65 -5.55 -24.78
C PRO A 58 7.91 -6.68 -23.79
N ALA A 59 6.89 -7.51 -23.56
CA ALA A 59 7.01 -8.63 -22.66
C ALA A 59 8.00 -9.69 -23.19
N VAL A 60 8.84 -10.22 -22.29
CA VAL A 60 9.80 -11.30 -22.60
C VAL A 60 9.60 -12.50 -21.68
N GLY A 61 9.88 -13.71 -22.21
CA GLY A 61 9.92 -14.94 -21.42
C GLY A 61 8.57 -15.57 -21.07
N LYS A 62 8.62 -16.58 -20.18
CA LYS A 62 7.48 -17.26 -19.56
C LYS A 62 7.83 -17.51 -18.08
N PRO A 63 7.13 -16.89 -17.11
CA PRO A 63 6.00 -15.98 -17.27
C PRO A 63 6.40 -14.67 -18.00
N PRO A 64 5.46 -13.98 -18.66
CA PRO A 64 5.77 -12.78 -19.43
C PRO A 64 6.12 -11.61 -18.51
N ILE A 65 7.33 -11.07 -18.66
CA ILE A 65 7.78 -9.90 -17.90
C ILE A 65 7.82 -8.66 -18.80
N THR A 66 7.01 -7.65 -18.47
CA THR A 66 6.99 -6.33 -19.12
C THR A 66 7.80 -5.35 -18.27
N ARG A 67 8.51 -4.40 -18.88
CA ARG A 67 9.16 -3.31 -18.14
C ARG A 67 8.64 -1.96 -18.62
N TRP A 68 8.29 -1.10 -17.69
CA TRP A 68 8.01 0.32 -17.93
C TRP A 68 9.10 1.17 -17.29
N ASP A 69 9.67 2.10 -18.04
CA ASP A 69 10.69 3.01 -17.57
C ASP A 69 10.10 4.41 -17.35
N TYR A 70 10.29 4.94 -16.15
CA TYR A 70 10.02 6.32 -15.77
C TYR A 70 11.35 7.04 -15.55
N ARG A 71 11.31 8.37 -15.46
CA ARG A 71 12.48 9.24 -15.28
C ARG A 71 13.45 8.84 -14.18
N GLU A 72 12.97 8.33 -13.06
CA GLU A 72 13.80 8.03 -11.88
C GLU A 72 13.83 6.54 -11.49
N PHE A 73 12.98 5.72 -12.11
CA PHE A 73 12.83 4.31 -11.77
C PHE A 73 12.20 3.51 -12.90
N SER A 74 12.41 2.20 -12.87
CA SER A 74 11.75 1.23 -13.75
C SER A 74 10.83 0.33 -12.95
N VAL A 75 9.72 -0.08 -13.55
CA VAL A 75 8.74 -1.00 -12.96
C VAL A 75 8.66 -2.25 -13.83
N TYR A 76 8.80 -3.40 -13.20
CA TYR A 76 8.68 -4.70 -13.82
C TYR A 76 7.32 -5.27 -13.50
N PHE A 77 6.64 -5.81 -14.50
CA PHE A 77 5.33 -6.43 -14.36
C PHE A 77 5.40 -7.88 -14.80
N GLU A 78 4.85 -8.77 -14.00
CA GLU A 78 4.46 -10.09 -14.44
C GLU A 78 2.97 -10.05 -14.79
N TYR A 79 2.62 -10.37 -16.04
CA TYR A 79 1.27 -10.12 -16.58
C TYR A 79 0.83 -8.66 -16.38
N ASP A 80 -0.14 -8.43 -15.50
CA ASP A 80 -0.74 -7.11 -15.22
C ASP A 80 -0.39 -6.60 -13.82
N HIS A 81 0.51 -7.26 -13.10
CA HIS A 81 0.82 -6.94 -11.70
C HIS A 81 2.29 -6.59 -11.55
N VAL A 82 2.57 -5.59 -10.71
CA VAL A 82 3.93 -5.18 -10.38
C VAL A 82 4.65 -6.35 -9.73
N LEU A 83 5.73 -6.78 -10.37
CA LEU A 83 6.70 -7.70 -9.83
C LEU A 83 7.73 -6.96 -8.97
N ASP A 84 8.31 -5.87 -9.48
CA ASP A 84 9.29 -5.09 -8.71
C ASP A 84 9.45 -3.67 -9.27
N SER A 85 9.99 -2.76 -8.45
CA SER A 85 10.27 -1.38 -8.82
C SER A 85 11.69 -0.99 -8.45
N VAL A 86 12.50 -0.64 -9.44
CA VAL A 86 13.95 -0.41 -9.30
C VAL A 86 14.30 1.04 -9.60
N ARG A 87 14.93 1.74 -8.65
CA ARG A 87 15.44 3.10 -8.88
C ARG A 87 16.67 3.08 -9.80
N HIS A 88 16.76 4.06 -10.68
CA HIS A 88 17.97 4.27 -11.47
C HIS A 88 19.09 4.78 -10.55
N HIS A 89 20.21 4.06 -10.49
CA HIS A 89 21.38 4.54 -9.77
C HIS A 89 22.04 5.66 -10.59
N GLN A 90 21.99 6.89 -10.09
CA GLN A 90 22.89 7.93 -10.58
C GLN A 90 24.26 7.72 -9.94
N PRO A 91 25.32 7.45 -10.71
CA PRO A 91 26.67 7.44 -10.18
C PRO A 91 26.93 8.83 -9.60
N ARG A 92 27.16 8.92 -8.28
CA ARG A 92 27.83 10.10 -7.73
C ARG A 92 29.24 10.05 -8.31
N THR A 93 29.50 10.84 -9.35
CA THR A 93 30.85 11.13 -9.78
C THR A 93 31.59 11.64 -8.56
N ALA A 94 32.45 10.78 -7.99
CA ALA A 94 33.33 11.17 -6.91
C ALA A 94 34.18 12.32 -7.45
N THR A 95 34.00 13.52 -6.91
CA THR A 95 34.93 14.62 -7.13
C THR A 95 36.32 14.07 -6.78
N PRO A 96 37.30 14.04 -7.71
CA PRO A 96 38.63 13.61 -7.36
C PRO A 96 39.12 14.58 -6.29
N SER A 97 39.39 14.06 -5.11
CA SER A 97 39.99 14.81 -4.01
C SER A 97 41.33 15.32 -4.53
N LYS A 98 41.34 16.59 -4.95
CA LYS A 98 42.54 17.27 -5.42
C LYS A 98 43.53 17.26 -4.27
N GLU A 99 44.62 16.53 -4.48
CA GLU A 99 45.89 16.55 -3.77
C GLU A 99 46.10 17.87 -3.01
N GLN A 100 46.11 17.79 -1.67
CA GLN A 100 46.53 18.89 -0.82
C GLN A 100 48.05 18.82 -0.64
N PRO A 101 48.76 19.96 -0.74
CA PRO A 101 50.23 20.03 -0.70
C PRO A 101 50.82 19.70 0.66
#